data_AF-A0A1B3JH82-F1
#
_entry.id   AF-A0A1B3JH82-F1
#
_cell.length_a   1.000
_cell.length_b   1.000
_cell.length_c   1.000
_cell.angle_alpha   90.00
_cell.angle_beta   90.00
_cell.angle_gamma   90.00
#
_symmetry.space_group_name_H-M   'P 1'
#
loop_
_entity.id
_entity.type
_entity.pdbx_description
1 polymer ?
#
loop_
_entity_poly.entity_id
_entity_poly.type
_entity_poly.pdbx_seq_one_letter_code
_entity_poly.pdbx_strand_id
1 'polypeptide(L)'
;MQSELTAKEQRLMRSWFRKTDENTIELKEKRWAFIKIIFGIMLLIGIYYSFIDSRYKEMTWRNLELTFMPDKWAEKQYEYEKSDKDPNLTRWGETKEEFLISIKEHRKEKATWIIGYYYIFTCMYIFFFIYCLWPTKRRVRFDRKRGIIYTSVNNKFYLTEVNKLMRPLPEYFAFVGGALFFWVHPYQQAKHFANFRGGSQMIVSDRTMWLPMIFMIFMLSPRMYQHSKGALLKRFLVEFMNPHTPPERIASMMKALETRPSIFEYLERILFGWIDGGLYCRKLPKDEVLEKEIEKYFAEQAPHITALPSFEMGTYEEGMRLKWKFKNMKIISVEENIQAGYGVMPCPNLYEYPVRSLHYNRFDIAWGNEARDVEPCAKPPKPNKWKTQKLKYRNKK
;
A
#
# COMPACT_ATOMS: atom_id res chain seq x y z
N MET A 1 17.14 9.96 25.51
CA MET A 1 16.37 8.96 24.73
C MET A 1 15.37 8.32 25.68
N GLN A 2 14.07 8.27 25.37
CA GLN A 2 13.07 7.69 26.27
C GLN A 2 13.21 6.16 26.30
N SER A 3 13.45 5.57 27.47
CA SER A 3 13.68 4.12 27.62
C SER A 3 12.41 3.30 27.32
N GLU A 4 11.27 3.71 27.85
CA GLU A 4 10.00 2.99 27.65
C GLU A 4 9.14 3.56 26.51
N LEU A 5 8.38 2.67 25.85
CA LEU A 5 7.38 3.05 24.84
C LEU A 5 6.09 3.49 25.52
N THR A 6 5.53 4.60 25.06
CA THR A 6 4.18 5.02 25.48
C THR A 6 3.12 4.02 25.01
N ALA A 7 1.96 3.97 25.69
CA ALA A 7 0.86 3.08 25.30
C ALA A 7 0.42 3.24 23.82
N LYS A 8 0.49 4.47 23.29
CA LYS A 8 0.19 4.75 21.87
C LYS A 8 1.23 4.14 20.94
N GLU A 9 2.51 4.26 21.27
CA GLU A 9 3.60 3.66 20.51
C GLU A 9 3.56 2.14 20.54
N GLN A 10 3.26 1.54 21.69
CA GLN A 10 3.09 0.09 21.83
C GLN A 10 1.97 -0.43 20.91
N ARG A 11 0.81 0.25 20.86
CA ARG A 11 -0.28 -0.09 19.95
C ARG A 11 0.15 -0.01 18.48
N LEU A 12 0.91 1.03 18.11
CA LEU A 12 1.41 1.19 16.74
C LEU A 12 2.41 0.10 16.38
N MET A 13 3.32 -0.25 17.30
CA MET A 13 4.27 -1.34 17.15
C MET A 13 3.54 -2.67 16.85
N ARG A 14 2.52 -3.03 17.64
CA ARG A 14 1.67 -4.22 17.39
C ARG A 14 0.93 -4.18 16.05
N SER A 15 0.58 -2.98 15.58
CA SER A 15 -0.16 -2.82 14.33
C SER A 15 0.68 -3.13 13.09
N TRP A 16 2.00 -2.88 13.14
CA TRP A 16 2.91 -3.07 12.01
C TRP A 16 3.73 -4.35 12.11
N PHE A 17 4.14 -4.71 13.32
CA PHE A 17 5.11 -5.78 13.54
C PHE A 17 4.50 -7.02 14.17
N ARG A 18 5.30 -8.07 14.22
CA ARG A 18 5.09 -9.28 15.00
C ARG A 18 6.45 -9.76 15.50
N LYS A 19 6.53 -10.16 16.77
CA LYS A 19 7.71 -10.88 17.29
C LYS A 19 7.76 -12.27 16.64
N THR A 20 8.91 -12.62 16.07
CA THR A 20 9.17 -13.98 15.60
C THR A 20 10.16 -14.69 16.51
N ASP A 21 11.18 -13.98 16.94
CA ASP A 21 12.21 -14.46 17.87
C ASP A 21 12.67 -13.28 18.76
N GLU A 22 13.56 -13.52 19.73
CA GLU A 22 14.12 -12.51 20.63
C GLU A 22 14.84 -11.37 19.90
N ASN A 23 15.46 -11.67 18.77
CA ASN A 23 16.22 -10.70 17.97
C ASN A 23 15.58 -10.41 16.61
N THR A 24 14.39 -10.96 16.34
CA THR A 24 13.76 -10.88 15.02
C THR A 24 12.32 -10.36 15.10
N ILE A 25 12.08 -9.25 14.40
CA ILE A 25 10.73 -8.72 14.17
C ILE A 25 10.31 -8.92 12.72
N GLU A 26 9.03 -9.18 12.52
CA GLU A 26 8.42 -9.36 11.21
C GLU A 26 7.51 -8.16 10.91
N LEU A 27 7.83 -7.42 9.87
CA LEU A 27 7.02 -6.32 9.35
C LEU A 27 5.99 -6.83 8.35
N LYS A 28 4.75 -6.38 8.51
CA LYS A 28 3.64 -6.70 7.61
C LYS A 28 3.48 -5.61 6.56
N GLU A 29 3.52 -6.00 5.29
CA GLU A 29 3.22 -5.08 4.19
C GLU A 29 1.78 -4.58 4.32
N LYS A 30 1.56 -3.27 4.09
CA LYS A 30 0.23 -2.65 4.11
C LYS A 30 0.07 -1.81 2.87
N ARG A 31 -0.67 -2.32 1.88
CA ARG A 31 -0.70 -1.76 0.53
C ARG A 31 -2.11 -1.50 0.04
N TRP A 32 -2.30 -0.37 -0.64
CA TRP A 32 -3.51 0.03 -1.36
C TRP A 32 -4.79 0.14 -0.52
N ALA A 33 -4.67 0.21 0.79
CA ALA A 33 -5.81 0.34 1.68
C ALA A 33 -6.71 1.54 1.32
N PHE A 34 -6.11 2.70 1.00
CA PHE A 34 -6.86 3.87 0.56
C PHE A 34 -7.65 3.61 -0.75
N ILE A 35 -7.05 2.92 -1.73
CA ILE A 35 -7.73 2.56 -2.99
C ILE A 35 -8.92 1.63 -2.70
N LYS A 36 -8.73 0.63 -1.84
CA LYS A 36 -9.80 -0.30 -1.44
C LYS A 36 -10.95 0.43 -0.76
N ILE A 37 -10.66 1.44 0.07
CA ILE A 37 -11.68 2.28 0.71
C ILE A 37 -12.45 3.07 -0.35
N ILE A 38 -11.77 3.73 -1.30
CA ILE A 38 -12.43 4.51 -2.37
C ILE A 38 -13.34 3.62 -3.20
N PHE A 39 -12.83 2.49 -3.71
CA PHE A 39 -13.65 1.55 -4.47
C PHE A 39 -14.79 0.98 -3.62
N GLY A 40 -14.56 0.66 -2.35
CA GLY A 40 -15.60 0.19 -1.44
C GLY A 40 -16.73 1.21 -1.23
N ILE A 41 -16.39 2.50 -1.08
CA ILE A 41 -17.39 3.58 -0.96
C ILE A 41 -18.18 3.73 -2.25
N MET A 42 -17.50 3.82 -3.41
CA MET A 42 -18.17 3.91 -4.71
C MET A 42 -19.11 2.72 -4.94
N LEU A 43 -18.67 1.53 -4.54
CA LEU A 43 -19.43 0.29 -4.63
C LEU A 43 -20.70 0.33 -3.75
N LEU A 44 -20.57 0.76 -2.49
CA LEU A 44 -21.70 0.90 -1.56
C LEU A 44 -22.72 1.93 -2.05
N ILE A 45 -22.26 3.08 -2.57
CA ILE A 45 -23.11 4.09 -3.18
C ILE A 45 -23.86 3.50 -4.37
N GLY A 46 -23.15 2.79 -5.26
CA GLY A 46 -23.74 2.08 -6.39
C GLY A 46 -24.81 1.08 -5.94
N ILE A 47 -24.54 0.25 -4.94
CA ILE A 47 -25.52 -0.71 -4.41
C ILE A 47 -26.75 0.00 -3.84
N TYR A 48 -26.54 1.05 -3.06
CA TYR A 48 -27.63 1.80 -2.44
C TYR A 48 -28.59 2.34 -3.50
N TYR A 49 -28.07 3.07 -4.50
CA TYR A 49 -28.93 3.61 -5.54
C TYR A 49 -29.51 2.51 -6.43
N SER A 50 -28.73 1.50 -6.81
CA SER A 50 -29.20 0.45 -7.73
C SER A 50 -30.23 -0.51 -7.11
N PHE A 51 -30.15 -0.82 -5.82
CA PHE A 51 -30.95 -1.91 -5.22
C PHE A 51 -31.81 -1.50 -4.02
N ILE A 52 -31.52 -0.37 -3.37
CA ILE A 52 -32.21 0.07 -2.15
C ILE A 52 -33.12 1.27 -2.44
N ASP A 53 -32.64 2.28 -3.15
CA ASP A 53 -33.43 3.48 -3.48
C ASP A 53 -34.60 3.13 -4.41
N SER A 54 -35.82 3.37 -3.94
CA SER A 54 -37.06 3.02 -4.66
C SER A 54 -37.17 3.70 -6.01
N ARG A 55 -36.53 4.85 -6.22
CA ARG A 55 -36.56 5.60 -7.49
C ARG A 55 -35.83 4.87 -8.62
N TYR A 56 -34.83 4.06 -8.29
CA TYR A 56 -33.93 3.45 -9.27
C TYR A 56 -33.98 1.92 -9.27
N LYS A 57 -34.50 1.31 -8.19
CA LYS A 57 -34.57 -0.14 -8.00
C LYS A 57 -35.24 -0.89 -9.16
N GLU A 58 -36.45 -0.48 -9.56
CA GLU A 58 -37.18 -1.19 -10.62
C GLU A 58 -36.50 -1.07 -11.98
N MET A 59 -36.00 0.12 -12.30
CA MET A 59 -35.24 0.35 -13.52
C MET A 59 -33.97 -0.49 -13.55
N THR A 60 -33.26 -0.60 -12.42
CA THR A 60 -32.06 -1.44 -12.30
C THR A 60 -32.38 -2.91 -12.53
N TRP A 61 -33.42 -3.44 -11.86
CA TRP A 61 -33.85 -4.83 -12.06
C TRP A 61 -34.25 -5.13 -13.50
N ARG A 62 -35.01 -4.22 -14.13
CA ARG A 62 -35.39 -4.35 -15.54
C ARG A 62 -34.17 -4.37 -16.45
N ASN A 63 -33.20 -3.49 -16.21
CA ASN A 63 -31.99 -3.42 -17.02
C ASN A 63 -31.07 -4.64 -16.79
N LEU A 64 -31.02 -5.18 -15.57
CA LEU A 64 -30.30 -6.42 -15.26
C LEU A 64 -30.95 -7.62 -15.96
N GLU A 65 -32.28 -7.75 -15.90
CA GLU A 65 -33.04 -8.80 -16.59
C GLU A 65 -32.83 -8.69 -18.12
N LEU A 66 -32.96 -7.47 -18.66
CA LEU A 66 -32.65 -7.18 -20.07
C LEU A 66 -31.21 -7.56 -20.43
N THR A 67 -30.23 -7.36 -19.54
CA THR A 67 -28.81 -7.59 -19.83
C THR A 67 -28.41 -9.07 -19.73
N PHE A 68 -28.75 -9.71 -18.61
CA PHE A 68 -28.26 -11.05 -18.24
C PHE A 68 -29.28 -12.18 -18.45
N MET A 69 -30.57 -11.86 -18.63
CA MET A 69 -31.66 -12.82 -18.85
C MET A 69 -32.53 -12.42 -20.05
N PRO A 70 -31.94 -12.29 -21.26
CA PRO A 70 -32.64 -11.74 -22.42
C PRO A 70 -33.88 -12.54 -22.83
N ASP A 71 -33.86 -13.87 -22.68
CA ASP A 71 -34.98 -14.73 -23.04
C ASP A 71 -36.16 -14.53 -22.10
N LYS A 72 -35.90 -14.55 -20.78
CA LYS A 72 -36.91 -14.28 -19.76
C LYS A 72 -37.51 -12.87 -19.89
N TRP A 73 -36.66 -11.88 -20.19
CA TRP A 73 -37.13 -10.53 -20.48
C TRP A 73 -38.08 -10.49 -21.69
N ALA A 74 -37.72 -11.18 -22.78
CA ALA A 74 -38.52 -11.24 -24.00
C ALA A 74 -39.86 -11.96 -23.77
N GLU A 75 -39.86 -13.08 -23.03
CA GLU A 75 -41.09 -13.78 -22.61
C GLU A 75 -42.00 -12.89 -21.78
N LYS A 76 -41.42 -12.11 -20.87
CA LYS A 76 -42.18 -11.15 -20.06
C LYS A 76 -42.80 -10.04 -20.91
N GLN A 77 -42.12 -9.57 -21.96
CA GLN A 77 -42.73 -8.63 -22.92
C GLN A 77 -43.88 -9.29 -23.69
N TYR A 78 -43.72 -10.56 -24.07
CA TYR A 78 -44.78 -11.30 -24.76
C TYR A 78 -46.04 -11.43 -23.91
N GLU A 79 -45.92 -11.74 -22.61
CA GLU A 79 -47.08 -11.83 -21.71
C GLU A 79 -47.84 -10.49 -21.58
N TYR A 80 -47.19 -9.34 -21.78
CA TYR A 80 -47.87 -8.04 -21.83
C TYR A 80 -48.59 -7.79 -23.17
N GLU A 81 -48.08 -8.35 -24.26
CA GLU A 81 -48.58 -8.17 -25.63
C GLU A 81 -49.47 -9.32 -26.13
N LYS A 82 -49.72 -10.32 -25.28
CA LYS A 82 -50.52 -11.50 -25.57
C LYS A 82 -51.96 -11.12 -25.90
N SER A 83 -52.55 -11.81 -26.88
CA SER A 83 -53.94 -11.63 -27.26
C SER A 83 -54.89 -12.21 -26.21
N ASP A 84 -55.97 -11.49 -25.91
CA ASP A 84 -57.03 -11.97 -25.03
C ASP A 84 -57.86 -13.11 -25.67
N LYS A 85 -57.76 -13.28 -27.00
CA LYS A 85 -58.53 -14.27 -27.78
C LYS A 85 -57.76 -15.56 -28.07
N ASP A 86 -56.44 -15.47 -28.30
CA ASP A 86 -55.58 -16.62 -28.57
C ASP A 86 -54.26 -16.48 -27.78
N PRO A 87 -54.01 -17.36 -26.78
CA PRO A 87 -52.80 -17.32 -25.97
C PRO A 87 -51.50 -17.53 -26.74
N ASN A 88 -51.54 -18.03 -27.98
CA ASN A 88 -50.35 -18.29 -28.80
C ASN A 88 -50.02 -17.13 -29.76
N LEU A 89 -50.87 -16.11 -29.81
CA LEU A 89 -50.71 -14.95 -30.68
C LEU A 89 -50.57 -13.65 -29.86
N THR A 90 -49.84 -12.69 -30.41
CA THR A 90 -49.84 -11.31 -29.89
C THR A 90 -51.13 -10.59 -30.27
N ARG A 91 -51.40 -9.43 -29.65
CA ARG A 91 -52.51 -8.52 -30.01
C ARG A 91 -52.47 -8.06 -31.47
N TRP A 92 -51.32 -8.20 -32.11
CA TRP A 92 -51.06 -7.84 -33.51
C TRP A 92 -51.10 -9.05 -34.46
N GLY A 93 -51.41 -10.26 -33.95
CA GLY A 93 -51.54 -11.47 -34.75
C GLY A 93 -50.22 -12.19 -35.06
N GLU A 94 -49.12 -11.80 -34.41
CA GLU A 94 -47.81 -12.46 -34.56
C GLU A 94 -47.75 -13.72 -33.70
N THR A 95 -47.08 -14.76 -34.18
CA THR A 95 -46.81 -15.94 -33.35
C THR A 95 -45.81 -15.62 -32.24
N LYS A 96 -45.88 -16.38 -31.13
CA LYS A 96 -44.92 -16.23 -30.02
C LYS A 96 -43.47 -16.25 -30.47
N GLU A 97 -43.12 -17.14 -31.39
CA GLU A 97 -41.76 -17.30 -31.89
C GLU A 97 -41.29 -16.08 -32.70
N GLU A 98 -42.14 -15.59 -33.60
CA GLU A 98 -41.86 -14.38 -34.40
C GLU A 98 -41.67 -13.15 -33.52
N PHE A 99 -42.54 -12.95 -32.53
CA PHE A 99 -42.44 -11.86 -31.57
C PHE A 99 -41.13 -11.93 -30.76
N LEU A 100 -40.77 -13.12 -30.26
CA LEU A 100 -39.56 -13.31 -29.47
C LEU A 100 -38.28 -13.05 -30.28
N ILE A 101 -38.27 -13.34 -31.58
CA ILE A 101 -37.13 -13.01 -32.47
C ILE A 101 -37.05 -11.50 -32.68
N SER A 102 -38.17 -10.88 -33.09
CA SER A 102 -38.28 -9.44 -33.34
C SER A 102 -37.82 -8.60 -32.14
N ILE A 103 -38.30 -8.92 -30.94
CA ILE A 103 -37.98 -8.13 -29.75
C ILE A 103 -36.52 -8.29 -29.29
N LYS A 104 -35.89 -9.44 -29.58
CA LYS A 104 -34.46 -9.66 -29.33
C LYS A 104 -33.58 -8.89 -30.30
N GLU A 105 -33.99 -8.74 -31.55
CA GLU A 105 -33.32 -7.87 -32.52
C GLU A 105 -33.45 -6.40 -32.12
N HIS A 106 -34.66 -5.96 -31.78
CA HIS A 106 -34.90 -4.60 -31.29
C HIS A 106 -34.06 -4.28 -30.04
N ARG A 107 -33.94 -5.25 -29.10
CA ARG A 107 -33.05 -5.15 -27.94
C ARG A 107 -31.60 -4.94 -28.35
N LYS A 108 -31.09 -5.71 -29.32
CA LYS A 108 -29.71 -5.60 -29.80
C LYS A 108 -29.43 -4.24 -30.46
N GLU A 109 -30.42 -3.58 -31.03
CA GLU A 109 -30.23 -2.27 -31.66
C GLU A 109 -30.35 -1.11 -30.67
N LYS A 110 -31.38 -1.14 -29.80
CA LYS A 110 -31.75 0.01 -28.97
C LYS A 110 -31.16 -0.03 -27.56
N ALA A 111 -30.81 -1.21 -27.04
CA ALA A 111 -30.36 -1.36 -25.66
C ALA A 111 -28.85 -1.57 -25.51
N THR A 112 -28.06 -1.51 -26.60
CA THR A 112 -26.61 -1.80 -26.61
C THR A 112 -25.83 -1.01 -25.57
N TRP A 113 -26.10 0.30 -25.45
CA TRP A 113 -25.43 1.17 -24.48
C TRP A 113 -25.79 0.82 -23.03
N ILE A 114 -27.05 0.48 -22.77
CA ILE A 114 -27.53 0.07 -21.45
C ILE A 114 -26.89 -1.27 -21.06
N ILE A 115 -26.93 -2.23 -21.97
CA ILE A 115 -26.31 -3.56 -21.83
C ILE A 115 -24.81 -3.39 -21.52
N GLY A 116 -24.10 -2.58 -22.32
CA GLY A 116 -22.68 -2.30 -22.13
C GLY A 116 -22.38 -1.68 -20.77
N TYR A 117 -23.17 -0.69 -20.34
CA TYR A 117 -23.03 -0.07 -19.02
C TYR A 117 -23.18 -1.08 -17.88
N TYR A 118 -24.22 -1.92 -17.90
CA TYR A 118 -24.44 -2.91 -16.85
C TYR A 118 -23.40 -4.03 -16.85
N TYR A 119 -22.87 -4.41 -18.02
CA TYR A 119 -21.70 -5.31 -18.07
C TYR A 119 -20.47 -4.67 -17.42
N ILE A 120 -20.13 -3.43 -17.76
CA ILE A 120 -18.99 -2.72 -17.16
C ILE A 120 -19.19 -2.58 -15.65
N PHE A 121 -20.39 -2.16 -15.24
CA PHE A 121 -20.77 -2.02 -13.84
C PHE A 121 -20.54 -3.33 -13.10
N THR A 122 -21.17 -4.44 -13.51
CA THR A 122 -21.01 -5.77 -12.88
C THR A 122 -19.55 -6.23 -12.91
N CYS A 123 -18.83 -6.04 -14.02
CA CYS A 123 -17.41 -6.33 -14.12
C CYS A 123 -16.59 -5.54 -13.09
N MET A 124 -16.89 -4.26 -12.83
CA MET A 124 -16.21 -3.49 -11.79
C MET A 124 -16.41 -4.09 -10.39
N TYR A 125 -17.60 -4.60 -10.06
CA TYR A 125 -17.83 -5.32 -8.80
C TYR A 125 -16.96 -6.58 -8.74
N ILE A 126 -16.98 -7.40 -9.79
CA ILE A 126 -16.20 -8.64 -9.86
C ILE A 126 -14.69 -8.34 -9.75
N PHE A 127 -14.19 -7.35 -10.49
CA PHE A 127 -12.79 -6.93 -10.42
C PHE A 127 -12.42 -6.40 -9.04
N PHE A 128 -13.31 -5.65 -8.37
CA PHE A 128 -13.08 -5.21 -7.00
C PHE A 128 -13.01 -6.40 -6.04
N PHE A 129 -13.91 -7.38 -6.15
CA PHE A 129 -13.87 -8.59 -5.33
C PHE A 129 -12.61 -9.41 -5.58
N ILE A 130 -12.23 -9.65 -6.84
CA ILE A 130 -10.97 -10.31 -7.21
C ILE A 130 -9.79 -9.53 -6.60
N TYR A 131 -9.82 -8.20 -6.66
CA TYR A 131 -8.79 -7.34 -6.11
C TYR A 131 -8.71 -7.41 -4.57
N CYS A 132 -9.84 -7.53 -3.88
CA CYS A 132 -9.92 -7.73 -2.43
C CYS A 132 -9.45 -9.13 -1.99
N LEU A 133 -9.75 -10.15 -2.82
CA LEU A 133 -9.33 -11.54 -2.63
C LEU A 133 -7.84 -11.74 -2.94
N TRP A 134 -7.25 -10.90 -3.80
CA TRP A 134 -5.86 -11.04 -4.18
C TRP A 134 -4.96 -10.88 -2.94
N PRO A 135 -4.11 -11.88 -2.62
CA PRO A 135 -3.14 -11.74 -1.55
C PRO A 135 -2.14 -10.62 -1.84
N THR A 136 -2.25 -9.52 -1.09
CA THR A 136 -1.36 -8.35 -1.24
C THR A 136 -0.35 -8.20 -0.11
N LYS A 137 -0.45 -8.97 0.98
CA LYS A 137 0.49 -8.89 2.11
C LYS A 137 1.69 -9.79 1.90
N ARG A 138 2.86 -9.18 1.75
CA ARG A 138 4.15 -9.82 1.98
C ARG A 138 4.61 -9.57 3.41
N ARG A 139 5.64 -10.30 3.80
CA ARG A 139 6.29 -10.14 5.09
C ARG A 139 7.78 -10.03 4.87
N VAL A 140 8.41 -9.25 5.72
CA VAL A 140 9.85 -9.04 5.70
C VAL A 140 10.31 -9.07 7.15
N ARG A 141 11.41 -9.78 7.39
CA ARG A 141 11.98 -9.95 8.71
C ARG A 141 13.22 -9.09 8.84
N PHE A 142 13.39 -8.57 10.04
CA PHE A 142 14.53 -7.80 10.47
C PHE A 142 15.16 -8.58 11.61
N ASP A 143 16.37 -9.08 11.39
CA ASP A 143 17.17 -9.78 12.39
C ASP A 143 18.28 -8.85 12.87
N ARG A 144 18.13 -8.40 14.11
CA ARG A 144 19.06 -7.48 14.77
C ARG A 144 20.42 -8.13 15.03
N LYS A 145 20.44 -9.41 15.43
CA LYS A 145 21.67 -10.09 15.85
C LYS A 145 22.62 -10.27 14.66
N ARG A 146 22.07 -10.65 13.51
CA ARG A 146 22.84 -10.85 12.27
C ARG A 146 22.95 -9.57 11.43
N GLY A 147 22.18 -8.52 11.74
CA GLY A 147 22.17 -7.27 10.97
C GLY A 147 21.63 -7.45 9.54
N ILE A 148 20.61 -8.30 9.37
CA ILE A 148 20.05 -8.64 8.06
C ILE A 148 18.56 -8.30 7.95
N ILE A 149 18.13 -8.00 6.73
CA ILE A 149 16.73 -7.80 6.37
C ILE A 149 16.41 -8.79 5.25
N TYR A 150 15.42 -9.66 5.44
CA TYR A 150 15.16 -10.71 4.46
C TYR A 150 13.66 -11.00 4.23
N THR A 151 13.38 -11.52 3.05
CA THR A 151 12.03 -11.88 2.61
C THR A 151 12.08 -12.99 1.56
N SER A 152 10.95 -13.66 1.36
CA SER A 152 10.77 -14.60 0.26
C SER A 152 9.51 -14.22 -0.52
N VAL A 153 9.66 -14.04 -1.83
CA VAL A 153 8.59 -13.63 -2.73
C VAL A 153 8.61 -14.55 -3.94
N ASN A 154 7.49 -15.22 -4.23
CA ASN A 154 7.35 -16.13 -5.38
C ASN A 154 8.48 -17.19 -5.44
N ASN A 155 8.76 -17.84 -4.31
CA ASN A 155 9.83 -18.83 -4.17
C ASN A 155 11.25 -18.30 -4.45
N LYS A 156 11.45 -16.98 -4.41
CA LYS A 156 12.77 -16.35 -4.50
C LYS A 156 13.11 -15.72 -3.16
N PHE A 157 14.31 -16.02 -2.67
CA PHE A 157 14.85 -15.46 -1.44
C PHE A 157 15.59 -14.14 -1.72
N TYR A 158 15.44 -13.18 -0.81
CA TYR A 158 16.03 -11.85 -0.89
C TYR A 158 16.58 -11.48 0.49
N LEU A 159 17.78 -10.93 0.53
CA LEU A 159 18.47 -10.58 1.75
C LEU A 159 19.33 -9.32 1.54
N THR A 160 19.22 -8.38 2.48
CA THR A 160 20.06 -7.18 2.58
C THR A 160 20.89 -7.29 3.85
N GLU A 161 22.21 -7.20 3.71
CA GLU A 161 23.14 -7.02 4.83
C GLU A 161 23.27 -5.54 5.17
N VAL A 162 22.86 -5.15 6.37
CA VAL A 162 22.86 -3.74 6.79
C VAL A 162 24.28 -3.16 6.83
N ASN A 163 25.27 -3.98 7.21
CA ASN A 163 26.68 -3.56 7.26
C ASN A 163 27.34 -3.39 5.88
N LYS A 164 26.65 -3.71 4.79
CA LYS A 164 27.13 -3.48 3.41
C LYS A 164 26.48 -2.27 2.75
N LEU A 165 25.62 -1.55 3.49
CA LEU A 165 25.04 -0.30 3.02
C LEU A 165 26.12 0.78 2.97
N MET A 166 26.22 1.44 1.82
CA MET A 166 27.12 2.57 1.58
C MET A 166 26.58 3.89 2.15
N ARG A 167 25.27 3.94 2.40
CA ARG A 167 24.54 5.09 2.94
C ARG A 167 23.90 4.74 4.28
N PRO A 168 23.52 5.74 5.09
CA PRO A 168 22.85 5.49 6.36
C PRO A 168 21.59 4.65 6.18
N LEU A 169 21.35 3.69 7.08
CA LEU A 169 20.16 2.85 7.13
C LEU A 169 18.84 3.67 7.14
N PRO A 170 18.75 4.85 7.79
CA PRO A 170 17.59 5.70 7.61
C PRO A 170 17.33 6.07 6.14
N GLU A 171 18.35 6.34 5.31
CA GLU A 171 18.15 6.63 3.88
C GLU A 171 17.67 5.42 3.09
N TYR A 172 18.01 4.20 3.53
CA TYR A 172 17.49 2.99 2.93
C TYR A 172 15.95 2.86 3.05
N PHE A 173 15.33 3.58 3.98
CA PHE A 173 13.87 3.66 4.08
C PHE A 173 13.33 5.01 3.56
N ALA A 174 12.78 5.00 2.35
CA ALA A 174 12.13 6.17 1.75
C ALA A 174 10.73 6.36 2.36
N PHE A 175 10.51 7.48 3.03
CA PHE A 175 9.26 7.83 3.69
C PHE A 175 8.49 8.91 2.94
N VAL A 176 7.54 8.49 2.11
CA VAL A 176 6.84 9.38 1.18
C VAL A 176 5.61 10.09 1.77
N GLY A 177 5.68 10.48 3.04
CA GLY A 177 4.62 11.19 3.76
C GLY A 177 3.37 10.36 4.12
N GLY A 178 3.02 9.32 3.36
CA GLY A 178 1.89 8.42 3.63
C GLY A 178 2.25 6.93 3.66
N ALA A 179 3.50 6.60 3.33
CA ALA A 179 3.97 5.23 3.27
C ALA A 179 5.50 5.17 3.35
N LEU A 180 6.01 4.02 3.81
CA LEU A 180 7.42 3.67 3.84
C LEU A 180 7.73 2.71 2.69
N PHE A 181 8.78 2.99 1.93
CA PHE A 181 9.25 2.23 0.78
C PHE A 181 10.70 1.82 1.00
N PHE A 182 11.00 0.55 0.73
CA PHE A 182 12.36 0.06 0.69
C PHE A 182 12.42 -1.22 -0.13
N TRP A 183 13.63 -1.68 -0.42
CA TRP A 183 13.88 -2.80 -1.30
C TRP A 183 14.87 -3.77 -0.67
N VAL A 184 14.46 -5.03 -0.51
CA VAL A 184 15.38 -6.08 -0.07
C VAL A 184 16.21 -6.56 -1.25
N HIS A 185 17.54 -6.54 -1.15
CA HIS A 185 18.41 -6.87 -2.27
C HIS A 185 18.22 -8.34 -2.71
N PRO A 186 18.22 -8.63 -4.02
CA PRO A 186 18.25 -9.99 -4.52
C PRO A 186 19.56 -10.66 -4.17
N TYR A 187 19.43 -11.95 -3.87
CA TYR A 187 20.52 -12.90 -3.75
C TYR A 187 21.47 -12.75 -4.97
N GLN A 188 20.97 -12.97 -6.19
CA GLN A 188 21.76 -12.83 -7.41
C GLN A 188 21.80 -11.36 -7.89
N GLN A 189 23.00 -10.87 -8.22
CA GLN A 189 23.32 -9.51 -8.68
C GLN A 189 22.12 -8.75 -9.26
N ALA A 190 21.77 -7.65 -8.61
CA ALA A 190 20.63 -6.81 -8.95
C ALA A 190 20.85 -6.09 -10.29
N LYS A 191 20.61 -6.77 -11.42
CA LYS A 191 20.58 -6.08 -12.71
C LYS A 191 19.34 -5.18 -12.85
N HIS A 192 18.22 -5.52 -12.19
CA HIS A 192 16.95 -4.80 -12.34
C HIS A 192 16.10 -4.74 -11.06
N PHE A 193 15.39 -3.61 -10.87
CA PHE A 193 14.30 -3.48 -9.92
C PHE A 193 13.13 -4.37 -10.35
N ALA A 194 12.94 -5.52 -9.69
CA ALA A 194 11.77 -6.35 -9.94
C ALA A 194 10.51 -5.66 -9.37
N ASN A 195 9.49 -5.52 -10.22
CA ASN A 195 8.24 -4.78 -9.96
C ASN A 195 7.61 -5.07 -8.58
N PHE A 196 6.87 -4.10 -8.03
CA PHE A 196 6.01 -4.22 -6.84
C PHE A 196 5.02 -5.42 -6.82
N ARG A 197 4.83 -6.15 -7.94
CA ARG A 197 3.97 -7.36 -8.00
C ARG A 197 4.74 -8.67 -7.85
N GLY A 198 6.06 -8.67 -8.13
CA GLY A 198 6.86 -9.90 -8.17
C GLY A 198 8.30 -9.79 -7.67
N GLY A 199 8.76 -8.60 -7.30
CA GLY A 199 10.10 -8.37 -6.77
C GLY A 199 10.14 -8.16 -5.26
N SER A 200 11.26 -7.67 -4.76
CA SER A 200 11.58 -7.56 -3.34
C SER A 200 11.37 -6.16 -2.73
N GLN A 201 10.64 -5.31 -3.44
CA GLN A 201 10.15 -4.04 -2.90
C GLN A 201 9.09 -4.29 -1.82
N MET A 202 9.16 -3.49 -0.76
CA MET A 202 8.26 -3.50 0.39
C MET A 202 7.63 -2.11 0.57
N ILE A 203 6.31 -2.10 0.82
CA ILE A 203 5.55 -0.87 1.04
C ILE A 203 4.70 -1.00 2.30
N VAL A 204 4.86 -0.06 3.22
CA VAL A 204 4.01 0.00 4.42
C VAL A 204 3.33 1.35 4.50
N SER A 205 2.02 1.36 4.21
CA SER A 205 1.20 2.56 4.32
C SER A 205 0.82 2.86 5.77
N ASP A 206 0.84 4.15 6.10
CA ASP A 206 0.32 4.67 7.35
C ASP A 206 -1.19 4.92 7.26
N ARG A 207 -1.95 4.28 8.15
CA ARG A 207 -3.41 4.42 8.23
C ARG A 207 -3.84 5.86 8.46
N THR A 208 -3.09 6.64 9.23
CA THR A 208 -3.49 8.03 9.51
C THR A 208 -3.44 8.93 8.28
N MET A 209 -2.75 8.49 7.23
CA MET A 209 -2.61 9.25 5.99
C MET A 209 -3.61 8.82 4.92
N TRP A 210 -4.47 7.83 5.16
CA TRP A 210 -5.47 7.40 4.16
C TRP A 210 -6.46 8.50 3.80
N LEU A 211 -7.09 9.14 4.80
CA LEU A 211 -8.03 10.24 4.56
C LEU A 211 -7.36 11.43 3.84
N PRO A 212 -6.20 11.93 4.31
CA PRO A 212 -5.44 12.93 3.56
C PRO A 212 -5.10 12.52 2.12
N MET A 213 -4.78 11.25 1.88
CA MET A 213 -4.50 10.73 0.54
C MET A 213 -5.77 10.67 -0.33
N ILE A 214 -6.92 10.24 0.21
CA ILE A 214 -8.20 10.16 -0.51
C ILE A 214 -8.59 11.53 -1.06
N PHE A 215 -8.47 12.57 -0.23
CA PHE A 215 -8.86 13.93 -0.61
C PHE A 215 -7.72 14.76 -1.19
N MET A 216 -6.57 14.15 -1.47
CA MET A 216 -5.36 14.85 -1.94
C MET A 216 -4.94 16.02 -1.03
N ILE A 217 -5.35 16.03 0.25
CA ILE A 217 -5.13 17.13 1.22
C ILE A 217 -3.64 17.35 1.48
N PHE A 218 -2.81 16.32 1.31
CA PHE A 218 -1.35 16.44 1.39
C PHE A 218 -0.77 17.43 0.36
N MET A 219 -1.45 17.68 -0.77
CA MET A 219 -1.05 18.71 -1.73
C MET A 219 -1.34 20.13 -1.23
N LEU A 220 -2.26 20.30 -0.27
CA LEU A 220 -2.67 21.60 0.26
C LEU A 220 -1.86 22.04 1.48
N SER A 221 -1.23 21.10 2.19
CA SER A 221 -0.37 21.40 3.34
C SER A 221 0.84 20.47 3.37
N PRO A 222 2.03 20.99 3.00
CA PRO A 222 3.29 20.28 3.14
C PRO A 222 3.46 19.70 4.54
N ARG A 223 3.06 20.38 5.61
CA ARG A 223 3.29 19.92 6.99
C ARG A 223 2.51 18.67 7.39
N MET A 224 1.59 18.18 6.56
CA MET A 224 0.80 16.97 6.87
C MET A 224 1.66 15.70 6.99
N TYR A 225 2.79 15.59 6.29
CA TYR A 225 3.68 14.44 6.45
C TYR A 225 4.30 14.37 7.85
N GLN A 226 4.47 15.52 8.52
CA GLN A 226 5.00 15.59 9.89
C GLN A 226 4.03 14.99 10.92
N HIS A 227 2.75 14.88 10.56
CA HIS A 227 1.73 14.23 11.37
C HIS A 227 1.56 12.74 11.06
N SER A 228 2.28 12.22 10.06
CA SER A 228 2.25 10.80 9.74
C SER A 228 2.98 9.99 10.79
N LYS A 229 2.38 8.86 11.12
CA LYS A 229 2.99 7.83 11.98
C LYS A 229 4.02 7.00 11.21
N GLY A 230 4.15 7.16 9.89
CA GLY A 230 5.17 6.50 9.09
C GLY A 230 6.61 6.87 9.50
N ALA A 231 6.82 8.10 9.97
CA ALA A 231 8.10 8.51 10.54
C ALA A 231 8.45 7.70 11.80
N LEU A 232 7.45 7.43 12.66
CA LEU A 232 7.61 6.59 13.85
C LEU A 232 7.88 5.12 13.48
N LEU A 233 7.21 4.59 12.45
CA LEU A 233 7.50 3.26 11.90
C LEU A 233 8.97 3.15 11.47
N LYS A 234 9.45 4.11 10.67
CA LYS A 234 10.85 4.17 10.24
C LYS A 234 11.80 4.23 11.43
N ARG A 235 11.46 5.05 12.44
CA ARG A 235 12.23 5.15 13.68
C ARG A 235 12.30 3.82 14.44
N PHE A 236 11.21 3.09 14.56
CA PHE A 236 11.24 1.76 15.16
C PHE A 236 12.14 0.78 14.40
N LEU A 237 12.14 0.81 13.07
CA LEU A 237 13.04 -0.05 12.28
C LEU A 237 14.51 0.28 12.53
N VAL A 238 14.87 1.57 12.51
CA VAL A 238 16.25 2.02 12.75
C VAL A 238 16.68 1.76 14.19
N GLU A 239 15.85 2.11 15.19
CA GLU A 239 16.12 1.85 16.61
C GLU A 239 16.28 0.35 16.86
N PHE A 240 15.46 -0.50 16.23
CA PHE A 240 15.55 -1.96 16.41
C PHE A 240 16.85 -2.53 15.84
N MET A 241 17.26 -2.08 14.65
CA MET A 241 18.48 -2.59 13.99
C MET A 241 19.77 -2.00 14.56
N ASN A 242 19.72 -0.86 15.24
CA ASN A 242 20.90 -0.21 15.80
C ASN A 242 21.44 -1.00 17.02
N PRO A 243 22.70 -1.47 16.98
CA PRO A 243 23.31 -2.20 18.09
C PRO A 243 23.51 -1.31 19.32
N HIS A 244 23.64 0.01 19.14
CA HIS A 244 23.83 0.99 20.21
C HIS A 244 22.52 1.46 20.86
N THR A 245 21.36 1.01 20.39
CA THR A 245 20.08 1.32 21.04
C THR A 245 20.06 0.73 22.46
N PRO A 246 19.64 1.51 23.49
CA PRO A 246 19.58 1.02 24.86
C PRO A 246 18.79 -0.29 24.97
N PRO A 247 19.29 -1.30 25.70
CA PRO A 247 18.64 -2.61 25.80
C PRO A 247 17.23 -2.51 26.38
N GLU A 248 16.99 -1.58 27.31
CA GLU A 248 15.67 -1.29 27.87
C GLU A 248 14.65 -0.89 26.79
N ARG A 249 15.09 -0.10 25.79
CA ARG A 249 14.24 0.33 24.67
C ARG A 249 13.85 -0.84 23.80
N ILE A 250 14.80 -1.73 23.50
CA ILE A 250 14.54 -2.96 22.74
C ILE A 250 13.62 -3.89 23.52
N ALA A 251 13.88 -4.11 24.81
CA ALA A 251 13.03 -4.92 25.68
C ALA A 251 11.59 -4.39 25.73
N SER A 252 11.42 -3.07 25.83
CA SER A 252 10.12 -2.40 25.75
C SER A 252 9.42 -2.66 24.39
N MET A 253 10.15 -2.57 23.27
CA MET A 253 9.63 -2.90 21.93
C MET A 253 9.18 -4.37 21.83
N MET A 254 9.99 -5.31 22.34
CA MET A 254 9.67 -6.73 22.30
C MET A 254 8.50 -7.08 23.21
N LYS A 255 8.47 -6.55 24.44
CA LYS A 255 7.36 -6.69 25.38
C LYS A 255 6.06 -6.15 24.78
N ALA A 256 6.11 -5.02 24.09
CA ALA A 256 4.95 -4.47 23.40
C ALA A 256 4.38 -5.44 22.34
N LEU A 257 5.22 -6.22 21.67
CA LEU A 257 4.81 -7.21 20.68
C LEU A 257 4.30 -8.52 21.26
N GLU A 258 4.69 -8.86 22.49
CA GLU A 258 4.19 -10.03 23.22
C GLU A 258 2.86 -9.75 23.92
N THR A 259 2.66 -8.51 24.40
CA THR A 259 1.42 -8.12 25.07
C THR A 259 0.19 -8.38 24.19
N ARG A 260 -0.84 -8.98 24.80
CA ARG A 260 -2.10 -9.26 24.12
C ARG A 260 -2.74 -7.95 23.66
N PRO A 261 -3.22 -7.87 22.40
CA PRO A 261 -3.95 -6.70 21.94
C PRO A 261 -5.24 -6.54 22.74
N SER A 262 -5.66 -5.30 22.97
CA SER A 262 -6.96 -5.03 23.59
C SER A 262 -8.13 -5.48 22.69
N ILE A 263 -9.32 -5.62 23.26
CA ILE A 263 -10.54 -5.99 22.51
C ILE A 263 -10.78 -5.01 21.35
N PHE A 264 -10.61 -3.71 21.58
CA PHE A 264 -10.73 -2.70 20.52
C PHE A 264 -9.68 -2.85 19.43
N GLU A 265 -8.43 -3.18 19.77
CA GLU A 265 -7.38 -3.47 18.79
C GLU A 265 -7.69 -4.73 17.97
N TYR A 266 -8.26 -5.75 18.61
CA TYR A 266 -8.68 -6.97 17.94
C TYR A 266 -9.82 -6.71 16.96
N LEU A 267 -10.84 -5.95 17.36
CA LEU A 267 -11.95 -5.53 16.49
C LEU A 267 -11.46 -4.67 15.32
N GLU A 268 -10.58 -3.69 15.57
CA GLU A 268 -9.97 -2.89 14.51
C GLU A 268 -9.18 -3.76 13.53
N ARG A 269 -8.50 -4.80 14.03
CA ARG A 269 -7.78 -5.75 13.17
C ARG A 269 -8.72 -6.57 12.30
N ILE A 270 -9.90 -6.96 12.79
CA ILE A 270 -10.90 -7.67 11.99
C ILE A 270 -11.49 -6.73 10.94
N LEU A 271 -11.96 -5.55 11.36
CA LEU A 271 -12.66 -4.60 10.50
C LEU A 271 -11.77 -3.99 9.42
N PHE A 272 -10.50 -3.67 9.74
CA PHE A 272 -9.59 -2.99 8.81
C PHE A 272 -8.44 -3.89 8.32
N GLY A 273 -8.32 -5.12 8.83
CA GLY A 273 -7.24 -6.02 8.45
C GLY A 273 -7.31 -6.44 6.99
N TRP A 274 -8.51 -6.65 6.43
CA TRP A 274 -8.69 -6.97 5.02
C TRP A 274 -8.43 -5.76 4.11
N ILE A 275 -8.70 -4.55 4.61
CA ILE A 275 -8.39 -3.28 3.93
C ILE A 275 -6.87 -3.09 3.83
N ASP A 276 -6.16 -3.31 4.92
CA ASP A 276 -4.69 -3.14 5.00
C ASP A 276 -3.91 -4.00 4.01
N GLY A 277 -4.42 -5.17 3.62
CA GLY A 277 -3.67 -5.97 2.66
C GLY A 277 -4.31 -7.27 2.20
N GLY A 278 -5.63 -7.25 2.06
CA GLY A 278 -6.41 -8.30 1.41
C GLY A 278 -6.89 -9.35 2.40
N LEU A 279 -7.76 -10.23 1.89
CA LEU A 279 -8.35 -11.32 2.66
C LEU A 279 -7.31 -12.36 3.10
N TYR A 280 -6.22 -12.50 2.34
CA TYR A 280 -5.15 -13.48 2.62
C TYR A 280 -3.76 -12.83 2.65
N CYS A 281 -2.89 -13.31 3.55
CA CYS A 281 -1.49 -12.92 3.62
C CYS A 281 -0.61 -14.04 3.10
N ARG A 282 0.41 -13.74 2.28
CA ARG A 282 1.46 -14.71 2.01
C ARG A 282 2.35 -14.81 3.25
N LYS A 283 2.41 -16.00 3.84
CA LYS A 283 3.38 -16.30 4.89
C LYS A 283 4.75 -16.45 4.23
N LEU A 284 5.80 -16.15 4.98
CA LEU A 284 7.13 -16.59 4.60
C LEU A 284 7.18 -18.14 4.64
N PRO A 285 8.12 -18.77 3.91
CA PRO A 285 8.45 -20.18 4.10
C PRO A 285 8.70 -20.52 5.57
N LYS A 286 8.69 -21.82 5.89
CA LYS A 286 9.05 -22.30 7.23
C LYS A 286 10.46 -21.83 7.61
N ASP A 287 10.69 -21.64 8.90
CA ASP A 287 11.95 -21.10 9.42
C ASP A 287 13.15 -21.95 9.02
N GLU A 288 13.02 -23.28 9.05
CA GLU A 288 14.06 -24.22 8.57
C GLU A 288 14.51 -23.96 7.12
N VAL A 289 13.57 -23.60 6.24
CA VAL A 289 13.88 -23.29 4.84
C VAL A 289 14.57 -21.94 4.73
N LEU A 290 14.12 -20.96 5.51
CA LEU A 290 14.71 -19.62 5.52
C LEU A 290 16.14 -19.66 6.07
N GLU A 291 16.41 -20.40 7.14
CA GLU A 291 17.75 -20.55 7.70
C GLU A 291 18.72 -21.20 6.69
N LYS A 292 18.29 -22.26 5.99
CA LYS A 292 19.09 -22.87 4.91
C LYS A 292 19.43 -21.88 3.79
N GLU A 293 18.48 -21.04 3.39
CA GLU A 293 18.72 -20.00 2.37
C GLU A 293 19.67 -18.90 2.88
N ILE A 294 19.59 -18.55 4.17
CA ILE A 294 20.51 -17.60 4.81
C ILE A 294 21.92 -18.18 4.86
N GLU A 295 22.07 -19.43 5.30
CA GLU A 295 23.38 -20.12 5.34
C GLU A 295 24.01 -20.19 3.95
N LYS A 296 23.21 -20.58 2.95
CA LYS A 296 23.64 -20.60 1.56
C LYS A 296 24.12 -19.24 1.07
N TYR A 297 23.42 -18.16 1.42
CA TYR A 297 23.83 -16.79 1.09
C TYR A 297 25.19 -16.42 1.66
N PHE A 298 25.40 -16.71 2.94
CA PHE A 298 26.68 -16.38 3.57
C PHE A 298 27.84 -17.24 3.06
N ALA A 299 27.57 -18.49 2.66
CA ALA A 299 28.59 -19.37 2.09
C ALA A 299 28.95 -19.00 0.64
N GLU A 300 27.96 -18.72 -0.21
CA GLU A 300 28.17 -18.60 -1.65
C GLU A 300 28.29 -17.17 -2.15
N GLN A 301 27.62 -16.19 -1.53
CA GLN A 301 27.43 -14.86 -2.13
C GLN A 301 27.96 -13.71 -1.32
N ALA A 302 27.78 -13.74 0.01
CA ALA A 302 28.27 -12.68 0.87
C ALA A 302 29.76 -12.38 0.65
N PRO A 303 30.67 -13.36 0.39
CA PRO A 303 32.09 -13.07 0.11
C PRO A 303 32.33 -12.27 -1.17
N HIS A 304 31.40 -12.34 -2.14
CA HIS A 304 31.53 -11.65 -3.42
C HIS A 304 30.85 -10.28 -3.45
N ILE A 305 30.13 -9.91 -2.39
CA ILE A 305 29.42 -8.63 -2.28
C ILE A 305 30.15 -7.77 -1.25
N THR A 306 30.91 -6.78 -1.72
CA THR A 306 31.61 -5.83 -0.85
C THR A 306 30.74 -4.63 -0.48
N ALA A 307 29.84 -4.23 -1.37
CA ALA A 307 28.98 -3.06 -1.18
C ALA A 307 27.62 -3.24 -1.87
N LEU A 308 26.61 -2.57 -1.33
CA LEU A 308 25.25 -2.61 -1.88
C LEU A 308 24.89 -1.30 -2.60
N PRO A 309 24.19 -1.40 -3.75
CA PRO A 309 23.64 -0.22 -4.42
C PRO A 309 22.63 0.48 -3.51
N SER A 310 22.36 1.74 -3.80
CA SER A 310 21.33 2.53 -3.11
C SER A 310 20.15 2.79 -4.04
N PHE A 311 19.06 3.35 -3.52
CA PHE A 311 17.99 3.83 -4.37
C PHE A 311 17.57 5.24 -3.96
N GLU A 312 17.02 5.97 -4.91
CA GLU A 312 16.56 7.35 -4.78
C GLU A 312 15.19 7.49 -5.46
N MET A 313 14.40 8.46 -5.02
CA MET A 313 13.20 8.90 -5.73
C MET A 313 13.61 9.70 -6.97
N GLY A 314 13.39 9.15 -8.17
CA GLY A 314 13.75 9.82 -9.43
C GLY A 314 12.97 11.12 -9.64
N THR A 315 13.59 12.08 -10.32
CA THR A 315 12.93 13.36 -10.68
C THR A 315 11.79 13.14 -11.68
N TYR A 316 10.87 14.11 -11.80
CA TYR A 316 9.76 14.02 -12.76
C TYR A 316 10.24 13.88 -14.21
N GLU A 317 11.28 14.62 -14.60
CA GLU A 317 11.85 14.58 -15.95
C GLU A 317 12.56 13.26 -16.27
N GLU A 318 13.36 12.74 -15.33
CA GLU A 318 13.95 11.40 -15.43
C GLU A 318 12.85 10.34 -15.50
N GLY A 319 11.79 10.50 -14.71
CA GLY A 319 10.61 9.66 -14.73
C GLY A 319 9.87 9.60 -16.06
N MET A 320 9.85 10.71 -16.81
CA MET A 320 9.29 10.75 -18.15
C MET A 320 10.22 10.11 -19.20
N ARG A 321 11.55 10.15 -19.00
CA ARG A 321 12.55 9.54 -19.88
C ARG A 321 12.76 8.04 -19.65
N LEU A 322 12.45 7.54 -18.45
CA LEU A 322 12.52 6.12 -18.12
C LEU A 322 11.41 5.33 -18.85
N LYS A 323 11.79 4.48 -19.82
CA LYS A 323 10.86 3.65 -20.62
C LYS A 323 10.12 2.54 -19.83
N TRP A 324 10.41 2.34 -18.54
CA TRP A 324 9.90 1.21 -17.75
C TRP A 324 8.96 1.63 -16.61
N LYS A 325 8.14 0.67 -16.16
CA LYS A 325 6.87 0.79 -15.40
C LYS A 325 6.92 1.48 -14.02
N PHE A 326 7.99 2.19 -13.68
CA PHE A 326 8.18 2.91 -12.42
C PHE A 326 8.90 4.22 -12.67
N LYS A 327 8.14 5.25 -13.02
CA LYS A 327 8.64 6.59 -13.35
C LYS A 327 9.30 7.34 -12.17
N ASN A 328 9.43 6.78 -10.97
CA ASN A 328 9.76 7.57 -9.78
C ASN A 328 10.83 6.96 -8.85
N MET A 329 11.50 5.84 -9.17
CA MET A 329 12.61 5.31 -8.35
C MET A 329 13.81 4.92 -9.23
N LYS A 330 15.01 5.35 -8.81
CA LYS A 330 16.29 5.16 -9.49
C LYS A 330 17.19 4.30 -8.59
N ILE A 331 17.88 3.30 -9.16
CA ILE A 331 18.96 2.60 -8.46
C ILE A 331 20.22 3.41 -8.68
N ILE A 332 20.89 3.77 -7.60
CA ILE A 332 22.22 4.37 -7.63
C ILE A 332 23.23 3.23 -7.53
N SER A 333 24.10 3.12 -8.53
CA SER A 333 25.11 2.06 -8.55
C SER A 333 26.14 2.21 -7.44
N VAL A 334 26.96 1.18 -7.22
CA VAL A 334 28.07 1.26 -6.26
C VAL A 334 29.08 2.33 -6.71
N GLU A 335 29.38 2.38 -8.01
CA GLU A 335 30.29 3.35 -8.61
C GLU A 335 29.79 4.78 -8.45
N GLU A 336 28.49 5.02 -8.71
CA GLU A 336 27.86 6.33 -8.52
C GLU A 336 27.88 6.77 -7.05
N ASN A 337 27.66 5.84 -6.10
CA ASN A 337 27.79 6.14 -4.68
C ASN A 337 29.23 6.49 -4.29
N ILE A 338 30.24 5.78 -4.83
CA ILE A 338 31.65 6.11 -4.59
C ILE A 338 31.97 7.51 -5.12
N GLN A 339 31.52 7.83 -6.35
CA GLN A 339 31.70 9.16 -6.94
C GLN A 339 31.01 10.26 -6.11
N ALA A 340 29.88 9.96 -5.48
CA ALA A 340 29.17 10.86 -4.58
C ALA A 340 29.79 10.96 -3.17
N GLY A 341 30.92 10.28 -2.91
CA GLY A 341 31.66 10.35 -1.64
C GLY A 341 31.29 9.27 -0.61
N TYR A 342 30.47 8.27 -0.98
CA TYR A 342 30.02 7.19 -0.10
C TYR A 342 30.83 5.89 -0.26
N GLY A 343 32.15 6.00 -0.44
CA GLY A 343 33.04 4.85 -0.72
C GLY A 343 33.51 4.03 0.49
N VAL A 344 32.99 4.29 1.70
CA VAL A 344 33.39 3.60 2.94
C VAL A 344 32.27 2.67 3.41
N MET A 345 32.61 1.40 3.69
CA MET A 345 31.68 0.33 4.03
C MET A 345 32.14 -0.38 5.31
N PRO A 346 31.27 -0.58 6.33
CA PRO A 346 29.94 0.01 6.46
C PRO A 346 30.01 1.54 6.47
N CYS A 347 28.89 2.19 6.10
CA CYS A 347 28.74 3.62 6.28
C CYS A 347 29.14 4.01 7.73
N PRO A 348 30.08 4.95 7.96
CA PRO A 348 30.52 5.30 9.32
C PRO A 348 29.37 5.72 10.23
N ASN A 349 28.37 6.39 9.66
CA ASN A 349 27.20 6.90 10.37
C ASN A 349 25.95 6.05 10.06
N LEU A 350 26.12 4.73 9.97
CA LEU A 350 25.11 3.78 9.48
C LEU A 350 23.73 3.94 10.12
N TYR A 351 23.65 4.26 11.41
CA TYR A 351 22.38 4.38 12.12
C TYR A 351 21.96 5.83 12.38
N GLU A 352 22.78 6.81 11.99
CA GLU A 352 22.46 8.22 12.17
C GLU A 352 21.53 8.71 11.06
N TYR A 353 20.66 9.64 11.42
CA TYR A 353 19.82 10.28 10.43
C TYR A 353 20.63 11.31 9.66
N PRO A 354 20.55 11.32 8.32
CA PRO A 354 21.32 12.24 7.51
C PRO A 354 20.88 13.69 7.74
N VAL A 355 21.81 14.62 7.53
CA VAL A 355 21.50 16.06 7.55
C VAL A 355 20.63 16.46 6.36
N ARG A 356 20.82 15.80 5.21
CA ARG A 356 20.03 15.96 3.98
C ARG A 356 19.75 14.59 3.40
N SER A 357 18.48 14.28 3.18
CA SER A 357 18.07 12.97 2.67
C SER A 357 18.06 12.96 1.15
N LEU A 358 18.57 11.89 0.51
CA LEU A 358 18.42 11.70 -0.95
C LEU A 358 16.98 11.71 -1.46
N HIS A 359 16.02 11.32 -0.63
CA HIS A 359 14.63 11.22 -1.05
C HIS A 359 13.95 12.58 -0.94
N TYR A 360 14.17 13.49 -1.89
CA TYR A 360 13.37 14.72 -2.01
C TYR A 360 12.18 14.49 -2.95
N ASN A 361 11.05 15.15 -2.68
CA ASN A 361 9.94 15.20 -3.63
C ASN A 361 10.01 16.47 -4.51
N ARG A 362 9.11 16.56 -5.49
CA ARG A 362 8.97 17.70 -6.44
C ARG A 362 8.77 19.10 -5.81
N PHE A 363 8.62 19.17 -4.49
CA PHE A 363 8.41 20.42 -3.74
C PHE A 363 9.59 20.73 -2.81
N ASP A 364 10.75 20.09 -3.04
CA ASP A 364 11.95 20.15 -2.19
C ASP A 364 11.68 19.76 -0.73
N ILE A 365 10.67 18.90 -0.52
CA ILE A 365 10.37 18.35 0.80
C ILE A 365 11.16 17.06 0.93
N ALA A 366 11.98 16.95 1.99
CA ALA A 366 12.68 15.71 2.33
C ALA A 366 11.68 14.65 2.79
N TRP A 367 11.64 13.54 2.06
CA TRP A 367 10.79 12.37 2.26
C TRP A 367 11.62 11.24 2.89
N GLY A 368 12.69 11.57 3.59
CA GLY A 368 13.46 10.63 4.40
C GLY A 368 13.89 11.38 5.63
N ASN A 369 13.26 11.10 6.78
CA ASN A 369 13.47 11.84 8.03
C ASN A 369 14.90 12.36 8.15
N GLU A 370 15.06 13.68 8.07
CA GLU A 370 16.36 14.32 8.32
C GLU A 370 16.58 14.38 9.84
N ALA A 371 17.81 14.63 10.28
CA ALA A 371 18.11 14.83 11.70
C ALA A 371 17.13 15.83 12.37
N ARG A 372 16.69 16.86 11.63
CA ARG A 372 15.72 17.88 12.06
C ARG A 372 14.28 17.38 12.25
N ASP A 373 13.88 16.31 11.58
CA ASP A 373 12.55 15.70 11.72
C ASP A 373 12.47 14.70 12.88
N VAL A 374 13.63 14.27 13.39
CA VAL A 374 13.75 13.33 14.52
C VAL A 374 13.62 14.04 15.85
N GLU A 375 14.03 15.31 15.92
CA GLU A 375 13.63 16.20 17.00
C GLU A 375 12.13 16.44 16.87
N PRO A 376 11.31 16.06 17.87
CA PRO A 376 9.88 16.27 17.77
C PRO A 376 9.66 17.75 17.50
N CYS A 377 9.12 18.09 16.32
CA CYS A 377 8.63 19.44 16.05
C CYS A 377 7.87 19.88 17.28
N ALA A 378 8.45 20.82 18.04
CA ALA A 378 7.85 21.32 19.25
C ALA A 378 6.40 21.62 18.90
N LYS A 379 5.46 21.02 19.64
CA LYS A 379 4.04 21.30 19.41
C LYS A 379 3.95 22.82 19.30
N PRO A 380 3.41 23.38 18.20
CA PRO A 380 3.20 24.81 18.17
C PRO A 380 2.45 25.14 19.46
N PRO A 381 2.90 26.15 20.23
CA PRO A 381 2.23 26.52 21.46
C PRO A 381 0.75 26.63 21.12
N LYS A 382 -0.10 25.94 21.90
CA LYS A 382 -1.54 25.89 21.64
C LYS A 382 -1.97 27.32 21.33
N PRO A 383 -2.49 27.62 20.13
CA PRO A 383 -2.92 28.98 19.86
C PRO A 383 -3.98 29.28 20.90
N ASN A 384 -3.68 30.26 21.77
CA ASN A 384 -4.69 30.80 22.66
C ASN A 384 -5.88 31.15 21.77
N LYS A 385 -7.04 30.60 22.16
CA LYS A 385 -8.31 30.85 21.51
C LYS A 385 -8.41 32.35 21.21
N TRP A 386 -8.57 32.67 19.93
CA TRP A 386 -8.99 33.98 19.43
C TRP A 386 -8.06 35.15 19.77
N LYS A 387 -7.12 35.45 18.87
CA LYS A 387 -6.91 36.80 18.28
C LYS A 387 -5.64 36.83 17.41
N THR A 388 -5.86 37.14 16.14
CA THR A 388 -5.02 38.01 15.29
C THR A 388 -3.54 37.65 15.07
N GLN A 389 -3.25 37.16 13.86
CA GLN A 389 -1.97 37.48 13.21
C GLN A 389 -2.14 37.67 11.69
N LYS A 390 -3.00 38.64 11.32
CA LYS A 390 -2.75 39.44 10.12
C LYS A 390 -1.59 40.37 10.46
N LEU A 391 -0.36 40.03 10.08
CA LEU A 391 0.82 40.91 9.89
C LEU A 391 2.09 40.05 9.94
N LYS A 392 2.58 39.60 8.77
CA LYS A 392 4.02 39.32 8.50
C LYS A 392 4.33 38.93 7.05
N TYR A 393 3.57 39.43 6.08
CA TYR A 393 4.00 39.47 4.66
C TYR A 393 3.72 40.86 4.08
N ARG A 394 4.37 41.86 4.69
CA ARG A 394 4.69 43.13 4.04
C ARG A 394 6.12 43.43 4.44
N ASN A 395 6.97 43.61 3.43
CA ASN A 395 8.40 43.93 3.48
C ASN A 395 9.34 42.72 3.55
N LYS A 396 9.66 42.18 2.37
CA LYS A 396 11.05 42.16 1.90
C LYS A 396 11.05 42.50 0.40
N LYS A 397 11.58 43.69 0.09
CA LYS A 397 12.13 44.04 -1.22
C LYS A 397 13.40 43.23 -1.42
#